data_AF-Q0U6Y5-F1
#
_entry.id   AF-Q0U6Y5-F1
#
_cell.length_a   1.000
_cell.length_b   1.000
_cell.length_c   1.000
_cell.angle_alpha   90.00
_cell.angle_beta   90.00
_cell.angle_gamma   90.00
#
_symmetry.space_group_name_H-M   'P 1'
#
loop_
_entity.id
_entity.type
_entity.pdbx_description
1 polymer ?
#
loop_
_entity_poly.entity_id
_entity_poly.type
_entity_poly.pdbx_seq_one_letter_code
_entity_poly.pdbx_strand_id
1 'polypeptide(L)'
;MYPALVQAVHDHDVQAMGFKIPDFSRAGIEFPFIDLLSDNSTSFKYIPTLFMTAGAAIAIKGAQDYGHKVFESEFNPPCDAYRATSDVATSFCATASDAHVDTTFTASPATPQFSLDFFKNITNQVMFADGKSCDNMIRLFNTSLSTAPYGIESVRGSVKAQVPGLFEREQVWDGVEGIRFASAFIENNYLPCENFRGYGSA
;
A
#
# COMPACT_ATOMS: atom_id res chain seq x y z
N MET A 1 -16.46 -1.25 12.41
CA MET A 1 -15.84 -0.86 11.12
C MET A 1 -14.37 -1.21 11.24
N TYR A 2 -13.84 -1.98 10.29
CA TYR A 2 -12.46 -2.46 10.34
C TYR A 2 -11.53 -1.38 9.78
N PRO A 3 -10.34 -1.14 10.35
CA PRO A 3 -9.43 -0.13 9.82
C PRO A 3 -9.01 -0.50 8.39
N ALA A 4 -8.96 0.50 7.51
CA ALA A 4 -8.47 0.36 6.15
C ALA A 4 -7.31 1.34 5.94
N LEU A 5 -6.31 0.90 5.18
CA LEU A 5 -5.15 1.69 4.79
C LEU A 5 -5.18 1.87 3.27
N VAL A 6 -5.06 3.10 2.78
CA VAL A 6 -4.79 3.34 1.37
C VAL A 6 -3.29 3.54 1.20
N GLN A 7 -2.68 2.71 0.36
CA GLN A 7 -1.32 2.94 -0.13
C GLN A 7 -1.40 3.37 -1.59
N ALA A 8 -0.72 4.46 -1.93
CA ALA A 8 -0.49 4.91 -3.30
C ALA A 8 1.01 5.18 -3.43
N VAL A 9 1.70 4.42 -4.26
CA VAL A 9 3.16 4.43 -4.34
C VAL A 9 3.64 4.38 -5.78
N HIS A 10 4.80 4.98 -5.99
CA HIS A 10 5.60 4.80 -7.19
C HIS A 10 6.82 3.95 -6.81
N ASP A 11 6.86 2.73 -7.32
CA ASP A 11 7.94 1.78 -7.09
C ASP A 11 8.99 1.98 -8.20
N HIS A 12 10.22 2.30 -7.79
CA HIS A 12 11.35 2.49 -8.69
C HIS A 12 12.58 1.71 -8.22
N ASP A 13 13.47 1.39 -9.16
CA ASP A 13 14.71 0.63 -8.91
C ASP A 13 14.49 -0.74 -8.22
N VAL A 14 13.31 -1.33 -8.45
CA VAL A 14 12.96 -2.64 -7.93
C VAL A 14 13.78 -3.72 -8.64
N GLN A 15 14.31 -4.66 -7.85
CA GLN A 15 15.05 -5.80 -8.37
C GLN A 15 14.53 -7.09 -7.77
N ALA A 16 14.33 -8.10 -8.61
CA ALA A 16 13.96 -9.45 -8.21
C ALA A 16 14.84 -10.46 -8.91
N MET A 17 15.48 -11.36 -8.15
CA MET A 17 16.33 -12.44 -8.67
C MET A 17 17.42 -11.97 -9.66
N GLY A 18 17.96 -10.75 -9.45
CA GLY A 18 18.98 -10.15 -10.32
C GLY A 18 18.45 -9.43 -11.57
N PHE A 19 17.14 -9.36 -11.77
CA PHE A 19 16.50 -8.59 -12.84
C PHE A 19 15.97 -7.27 -12.32
N LYS A 20 16.22 -6.18 -13.06
CA LYS A 20 15.55 -4.88 -12.82
C LYS A 20 14.13 -4.95 -13.35
N ILE A 21 13.16 -4.66 -12.49
CA ILE A 21 11.77 -4.46 -12.87
C ILE A 21 11.63 -2.99 -13.29
N PRO A 22 11.00 -2.69 -14.45
CA PRO A 22 10.73 -1.31 -14.85
C PRO A 22 9.91 -0.59 -13.78
N ASP A 23 10.14 0.70 -13.59
CA ASP A 23 9.41 1.49 -12.61
C ASP A 23 7.90 1.46 -12.91
N PHE A 24 7.09 1.38 -11.85
CA PHE A 24 5.64 1.30 -11.96
C PHE A 24 4.99 1.93 -10.73
N SER A 25 3.75 2.37 -10.89
CA SER A 25 2.93 2.84 -9.78
C SER A 25 1.89 1.79 -9.40
N ARG A 26 1.57 1.72 -8.11
CA ARG A 26 0.47 0.90 -7.60
C ARG A 26 -0.32 1.63 -6.52
N ALA A 27 -1.60 1.28 -6.41
CA ALA A 27 -2.43 1.71 -5.29
C ALA A 27 -3.34 0.57 -4.81
N GLY A 28 -3.73 0.60 -3.54
CA GLY A 28 -4.57 -0.42 -2.96
C GLY A 28 -5.22 0.02 -1.67
N ILE A 29 -6.36 -0.61 -1.36
CA ILE A 29 -7.01 -0.52 -0.05
C ILE A 29 -6.72 -1.83 0.67
N GLU A 30 -6.02 -1.71 1.79
CA GLU A 30 -5.46 -2.81 2.56
C GLU A 30 -6.14 -2.88 3.93
N PHE A 31 -6.33 -4.09 4.44
CA PHE A 31 -7.02 -4.36 5.70
C PHE A 31 -6.04 -5.04 6.68
N PRO A 32 -5.35 -4.30 7.56
CA PRO A 32 -4.39 -4.84 8.52
C PRO A 32 -5.09 -5.54 9.70
N PHE A 33 -4.37 -6.32 10.52
CA PHE A 33 -4.83 -7.02 11.74
C PHE A 33 -5.65 -8.30 11.52
N ILE A 34 -5.62 -8.86 10.31
CA ILE A 34 -6.42 -10.03 9.96
C ILE A 34 -5.76 -11.28 10.55
N ASP A 35 -6.53 -12.06 11.32
CA ASP A 35 -6.09 -13.36 11.82
C ASP A 35 -6.37 -14.46 10.78
N LEU A 36 -5.51 -14.54 9.77
CA LEU A 36 -5.60 -15.55 8.72
C LEU A 36 -5.45 -16.98 9.28
N LEU A 37 -4.63 -17.15 10.31
CA LEU A 37 -4.24 -18.45 10.86
C LEU A 37 -5.15 -18.93 12.01
N SER A 38 -6.13 -18.10 12.40
CA SER A 38 -7.04 -18.35 13.52
C SER A 38 -6.30 -18.65 14.83
N ASP A 39 -5.19 -17.96 15.08
CA ASP A 39 -4.32 -18.19 16.23
C ASP A 39 -4.35 -17.06 17.27
N ASN A 40 -5.14 -16.01 17.04
CA ASN A 40 -5.31 -14.83 17.87
C ASN A 40 -4.01 -14.06 18.19
N SER A 41 -2.92 -14.31 17.46
CA SER A 41 -1.59 -13.75 17.76
C SER A 41 -0.85 -13.22 16.54
N THR A 42 -1.07 -13.83 15.37
CA THR A 42 -0.39 -13.51 14.12
C THR A 42 -1.27 -12.59 13.28
N SER A 43 -0.83 -11.34 13.13
CA SER A 43 -1.57 -10.34 12.34
C SER A 43 -1.06 -10.29 10.90
N PHE A 44 -1.99 -10.46 9.97
CA PHE A 44 -1.77 -10.30 8.54
C PHE A 44 -2.49 -9.07 8.01
N LYS A 45 -2.10 -8.65 6.80
CA LYS A 45 -2.77 -7.59 6.06
C LYS A 45 -3.37 -8.15 4.78
N TYR A 46 -4.69 -8.07 4.68
CA TYR A 46 -5.42 -8.52 3.52
C TYR A 46 -5.43 -7.44 2.43
N ILE A 47 -5.06 -7.83 1.21
CA ILE A 47 -5.03 -6.95 0.03
C ILE A 47 -5.79 -7.66 -1.10
N PRO A 48 -7.11 -7.47 -1.23
CA PRO A 48 -7.89 -8.19 -2.25
C PRO A 48 -7.60 -7.71 -3.67
N THR A 49 -7.31 -6.42 -3.81
CA THR A 49 -7.26 -5.72 -5.09
C THR A 49 -6.10 -4.74 -5.14
N LEU A 50 -5.48 -4.61 -6.31
CA LEU A 50 -4.45 -3.61 -6.57
C LEU A 50 -4.74 -2.89 -7.89
N PHE A 51 -4.52 -1.58 -7.91
CA PHE A 51 -4.34 -0.80 -9.12
C PHE A 51 -2.86 -0.86 -9.45
N MET A 52 -2.49 -1.18 -10.69
CA MET A 52 -1.08 -1.20 -11.13
C MET A 52 -0.95 -0.58 -12.51
N THR A 53 0.18 0.06 -12.78
CA THR A 53 0.42 0.74 -14.07
C THR A 53 0.17 -0.23 -15.22
N ALA A 54 -0.72 0.16 -16.14
CA ALA A 54 -1.07 -0.65 -17.30
C ALA A 54 0.19 -1.03 -18.10
N GLY A 55 0.30 -2.31 -18.50
CA GLY A 55 1.47 -2.81 -19.20
C GLY A 55 2.71 -3.12 -18.35
N ALA A 56 2.69 -2.91 -17.03
CA ALA A 56 3.75 -3.34 -16.10
C ALA A 56 3.72 -4.87 -15.86
N ALA A 57 3.87 -5.65 -16.94
CA ALA A 57 3.51 -7.07 -17.00
C ALA A 57 4.16 -7.95 -15.91
N ILE A 58 5.43 -7.69 -15.56
CA ILE A 58 6.14 -8.45 -14.51
C ILE A 58 5.53 -8.16 -13.14
N ALA A 59 5.28 -6.89 -12.82
CA ALA A 59 4.72 -6.48 -11.55
C ALA A 59 3.25 -6.95 -11.41
N ILE A 60 2.46 -6.83 -12.48
CA ILE A 60 1.08 -7.33 -12.56
C ILE A 60 1.05 -8.84 -12.32
N LYS A 61 1.90 -9.59 -13.01
CA LYS A 61 1.96 -11.05 -12.86
C LYS A 61 2.37 -11.45 -11.45
N GLY A 62 3.38 -10.79 -10.88
CA GLY A 62 3.82 -11.02 -9.50
C GLY A 62 2.68 -10.83 -8.49
N ALA A 63 1.91 -9.75 -8.63
CA ALA A 63 0.75 -9.53 -7.78
C ALA A 63 -0.36 -10.59 -7.99
N GLN A 64 -0.65 -10.97 -9.23
CA GLN A 64 -1.64 -12.00 -9.54
C GLN A 64 -1.25 -13.38 -8.97
N ASP A 65 0.05 -13.67 -8.85
CA ASP A 65 0.54 -14.93 -8.27
C ASP A 65 0.27 -15.05 -6.77
N TYR A 66 0.08 -13.94 -6.06
CA TYR A 66 -0.43 -13.91 -4.68
C TYR A 66 -1.96 -13.91 -4.58
N GLY A 67 -2.65 -13.96 -5.73
CA GLY A 67 -4.11 -13.95 -5.81
C GLY A 67 -4.75 -12.56 -5.80
N HIS A 68 -3.97 -11.49 -5.94
CA HIS A 68 -4.54 -10.14 -6.04
C HIS A 68 -5.34 -10.00 -7.35
N LYS A 69 -6.55 -9.44 -7.26
CA LYS A 69 -7.23 -8.92 -8.46
C LYS A 69 -6.56 -7.61 -8.85
N VAL A 70 -5.91 -7.59 -10.01
CA VAL A 70 -5.22 -6.40 -10.51
C VAL A 70 -6.09 -5.64 -11.51
N PHE A 71 -6.26 -4.35 -11.26
CA PHE A 71 -6.80 -3.38 -12.20
C PHE A 71 -5.62 -2.70 -12.91
N GLU A 72 -5.41 -3.03 -14.19
CA GLU A 72 -4.48 -2.29 -15.02
C GLU A 72 -4.99 -0.86 -15.20
N SER A 73 -4.21 0.11 -14.74
CA SER A 73 -4.68 1.47 -14.53
C SER A 73 -3.72 2.50 -15.11
N GLU A 74 -4.28 3.63 -15.52
CA GLU A 74 -3.55 4.85 -15.79
C GLU A 74 -3.36 5.62 -14.48
N PHE A 75 -2.14 6.09 -14.25
CA PHE A 75 -1.77 6.81 -13.04
C PHE A 75 -1.52 8.28 -13.34
N ASN A 76 -2.00 9.16 -12.47
CA ASN A 76 -1.75 10.58 -12.56
C ASN A 76 -1.36 11.16 -11.18
N PRO A 77 -0.10 11.59 -10.99
CA PRO A 77 0.98 11.60 -11.98
C PRO A 77 1.46 10.18 -12.38
N PRO A 78 2.03 10.01 -13.59
CA PRO A 78 2.43 8.69 -14.08
C PRO A 78 3.72 8.15 -13.44
N CYS A 79 4.67 9.03 -13.11
CA CYS A 79 6.01 8.65 -12.66
C CYS A 79 6.35 9.16 -11.25
N ASP A 80 5.34 9.51 -10.46
CA ASP A 80 5.50 10.01 -9.10
C ASP A 80 4.39 9.45 -8.20
N ALA A 81 4.63 9.35 -6.89
CA ALA A 81 3.62 8.87 -5.95
C ALA A 81 2.46 9.88 -5.78
N TYR A 82 2.68 11.15 -6.09
CA TYR A 82 1.70 12.23 -6.04
C TYR A 82 2.23 13.48 -6.75
N ARG A 83 1.35 14.39 -7.16
CA ARG A 83 1.73 15.71 -7.68
C ARG A 83 1.25 16.81 -6.75
N ALA A 84 2.00 17.91 -6.66
CA ALA A 84 1.49 19.13 -6.02
C ALA A 84 0.32 19.70 -6.83
N THR A 85 -0.79 20.00 -6.15
CA THR A 85 -1.94 20.73 -6.71
C THR A 85 -1.98 22.18 -6.21
N SER A 86 -1.25 22.47 -5.14
CA SER A 86 -0.94 23.80 -4.62
C SER A 86 0.32 23.71 -3.75
N ASP A 87 0.74 24.81 -3.13
CA ASP A 87 1.91 24.84 -2.22
C ASP A 87 1.78 23.89 -1.01
N VAL A 88 0.55 23.51 -0.65
CA VAL A 88 0.26 22.71 0.55
C VAL A 88 -0.46 21.41 0.25
N ALA A 89 -1.02 21.25 -0.95
CA ALA A 89 -1.86 20.12 -1.32
C ALA A 89 -1.21 19.26 -2.40
N THR A 90 -1.39 17.95 -2.29
CA THR A 90 -1.00 16.98 -3.31
C THR A 90 -2.18 16.11 -3.69
N SER A 91 -2.15 15.57 -4.90
CA SER A 91 -3.13 14.61 -5.37
C SER A 91 -2.48 13.44 -6.08
N PHE A 92 -3.23 12.36 -6.14
CA PHE A 92 -2.93 11.15 -6.87
C PHE A 92 -4.23 10.57 -7.40
N CYS A 93 -4.19 9.96 -8.58
CA CYS A 93 -5.30 9.22 -9.16
C CYS A 93 -4.77 7.94 -9.84
N ALA A 94 -5.47 6.82 -9.63
CA ALA A 94 -5.35 5.62 -10.45
C ALA A 94 -6.72 5.29 -11.04
N THR A 95 -6.82 5.16 -12.37
CA THR A 95 -8.07 4.89 -13.08
C THR A 95 -7.95 3.67 -13.98
N ALA A 96 -8.90 2.75 -13.84
CA ALA A 96 -9.14 1.64 -14.76
C ALA A 96 -10.55 1.75 -15.37
N SER A 97 -10.96 0.80 -16.20
CA SER A 97 -12.24 0.84 -16.92
C SER A 97 -13.49 1.05 -16.04
N ASP A 98 -13.54 0.43 -14.87
CA ASP A 98 -14.69 0.40 -13.96
C ASP A 98 -14.30 0.63 -12.49
N ALA A 99 -13.05 1.03 -12.25
CA ALA A 99 -12.48 1.22 -10.92
C ALA A 99 -11.59 2.46 -10.87
N HIS A 100 -11.56 3.15 -9.73
CA HIS A 100 -10.63 4.25 -9.48
C HIS A 100 -10.27 4.39 -8.00
N VAL A 101 -9.14 5.03 -7.73
CA VAL A 101 -8.75 5.58 -6.42
C VAL A 101 -8.18 6.96 -6.64
N ASP A 102 -8.78 7.96 -6.00
CA ASP A 102 -8.36 9.35 -5.98
C ASP A 102 -8.03 9.78 -4.56
N THR A 103 -6.98 10.57 -4.41
CA THR A 103 -6.62 11.16 -3.12
C THR A 103 -6.30 12.64 -3.27
N THR A 104 -6.62 13.41 -2.24
CA THR A 104 -6.17 14.80 -2.08
C THR A 104 -5.77 15.01 -0.65
N PHE A 105 -4.51 15.39 -0.42
CA PHE A 105 -3.92 15.50 0.90
C PHE A 105 -3.18 16.82 1.07
N THR A 106 -3.31 17.43 2.24
CA THR A 106 -2.50 18.57 2.65
C THR A 106 -1.51 18.20 3.73
N ALA A 107 -0.36 18.88 3.76
CA ALA A 107 0.54 18.85 4.90
C ALA A 107 -0.24 19.18 6.19
N SER A 108 -0.14 18.32 7.20
CA SER A 108 -0.81 18.53 8.49
C SER A 108 0.23 18.90 9.55
N PRO A 109 0.27 20.15 10.03
CA PRO A 109 1.14 20.55 11.14
C PRO A 109 0.57 20.14 12.51
N ALA A 110 -0.65 19.60 12.55
CA ALA A 110 -1.27 19.12 13.78
C ALA A 110 -0.55 17.86 14.30
N THR A 111 -0.61 17.65 15.61
CA THR A 111 -0.17 16.39 16.23
C THR A 111 -0.87 15.22 15.52
N PRO A 112 -0.13 14.30 14.88
CA PRO A 112 -0.74 13.20 14.15
C PRO A 112 -1.58 12.32 15.07
N GLN A 113 -2.77 11.89 14.63
CA GLN A 113 -3.59 10.96 15.41
C GLN A 113 -2.90 9.61 15.61
N PHE A 114 -2.06 9.21 14.66
CA PHE A 114 -1.33 7.94 14.67
C PHE A 114 0.17 8.18 14.73
N SER A 115 0.87 7.43 15.58
CA SER A 115 2.32 7.51 15.70
C SER A 115 3.02 6.88 14.49
N LEU A 116 4.30 7.22 14.28
CA LEU A 116 5.11 6.53 13.27
C LEU A 116 5.19 5.02 13.52
N ASP A 117 5.21 4.59 14.78
CA ASP A 117 5.26 3.16 15.13
C ASP A 117 3.97 2.43 14.78
N PHE A 118 2.82 3.12 14.80
CA PHE A 118 1.58 2.57 14.26
C PHE A 118 1.72 2.27 12.76
N PHE A 119 2.22 3.24 11.98
CA PHE A 119 2.44 3.04 10.54
C PHE A 119 3.44 1.93 10.26
N LYS A 120 4.58 1.89 10.98
CA LYS A 120 5.56 0.80 10.87
C LYS A 120 4.92 -0.56 11.08
N ASN A 121 4.05 -0.68 12.10
CA ASN A 121 3.36 -1.93 12.40
C ASN A 121 2.43 -2.33 11.25
N ILE A 122 1.48 -1.47 10.88
CA ILE A 122 0.47 -1.85 9.88
C ILE A 122 1.04 -2.04 8.48
N THR A 123 2.08 -1.29 8.09
CA THR A 123 2.64 -1.42 6.74
C THR A 123 3.50 -2.67 6.58
N ASN A 124 4.12 -3.16 7.66
CA ASN A 124 5.02 -4.32 7.66
C ASN A 124 4.36 -5.62 8.15
N GLN A 125 3.03 -5.66 8.25
CA GLN A 125 2.31 -6.93 8.39
C GLN A 125 2.41 -7.76 7.12
N VAL A 126 2.51 -9.08 7.28
CA VAL A 126 2.59 -10.04 6.18
C VAL A 126 1.32 -9.95 5.34
N MET A 127 1.50 -9.89 4.02
CA MET A 127 0.45 -9.62 3.06
C MET A 127 -0.10 -10.91 2.46
N PHE A 128 -1.41 -10.94 2.22
CA PHE A 128 -2.05 -12.04 1.49
C PHE A 128 -3.28 -11.55 0.71
N ALA A 129 -3.69 -12.33 -0.29
CA ALA A 129 -4.98 -12.19 -0.95
C ALA A 129 -5.80 -13.50 -0.89
N ASP A 130 -5.23 -14.60 -1.39
CA ASP A 130 -5.96 -15.88 -1.43
C ASP A 130 -5.65 -16.81 -0.24
N GLY A 131 -4.70 -16.41 0.61
CA GLY A 131 -4.28 -17.14 1.80
C GLY A 131 -3.39 -18.36 1.52
N LYS A 132 -2.99 -18.62 0.28
CA LYS A 132 -2.12 -19.76 -0.08
C LYS A 132 -0.65 -19.40 -0.06
N SER A 133 -0.32 -18.24 -0.59
CA SER A 133 1.04 -17.69 -0.60
C SER A 133 1.00 -16.29 0.00
N CYS A 134 1.95 -16.03 0.89
CA CYS A 134 2.10 -14.76 1.56
C CYS A 134 3.34 -14.04 1.06
N ASP A 135 3.24 -12.72 1.04
CA ASP A 135 4.37 -11.83 0.78
C ASP A 135 4.77 -11.11 2.06
N ASN A 136 6.06 -11.11 2.36
CA ASN A 136 6.64 -10.38 3.47
C ASN A 136 7.50 -9.23 2.94
N MET A 137 6.81 -8.17 2.52
CA MET A 137 7.37 -6.87 2.17
C MET A 137 7.63 -6.03 3.43
N ILE A 138 8.90 -5.82 3.74
CA ILE A 138 9.36 -5.07 4.90
C ILE A 138 9.79 -3.67 4.43
N ARG A 139 9.04 -2.64 4.79
CA ARG A 139 9.45 -1.24 4.58
C ARG A 139 10.45 -0.82 5.64
N LEU A 140 11.51 -0.15 5.19
CA LEU A 140 12.58 0.36 6.04
C LEU A 140 12.32 1.83 6.37
N PHE A 141 12.26 2.13 7.66
CA PHE A 141 12.11 3.47 8.21
C PHE A 141 13.44 3.93 8.81
N ASN A 142 13.60 5.23 9.04
CA ASN A 142 14.81 5.85 9.59
C ASN A 142 16.08 5.62 8.74
N THR A 143 15.89 5.47 7.43
CA THR A 143 16.98 5.44 6.44
C THR A 143 17.23 6.85 5.88
N SER A 144 18.30 7.03 5.10
CA SER A 144 18.57 8.29 4.39
C SER A 144 17.44 8.78 3.48
N LEU A 145 16.49 7.90 3.11
CA LEU A 145 15.30 8.23 2.31
C LEU A 145 14.15 8.83 3.14
N SER A 146 14.21 8.71 4.47
CA SER A 146 13.11 9.07 5.38
C SER A 146 13.55 9.95 6.56
N THR A 147 14.85 10.23 6.66
CA THR A 147 15.44 11.21 7.57
C THR A 147 15.74 12.53 6.84
N ALA A 148 16.11 13.58 7.58
CA ALA A 148 16.48 14.87 6.99
C ALA A 148 17.52 14.70 5.86
N PRO A 149 17.36 15.40 4.72
CA PRO A 149 16.36 16.44 4.45
C PRO A 149 14.98 15.92 3.95
N TYR A 150 14.83 14.61 3.70
CA TYR A 150 13.63 13.99 3.10
C TYR A 150 12.67 13.42 4.14
N GLY A 151 12.48 14.14 5.25
CA GLY A 151 11.75 13.66 6.42
C GLY A 151 10.33 13.17 6.11
N ILE A 152 9.81 12.30 6.99
CA ILE A 152 8.42 11.85 6.93
C ILE A 152 7.49 13.02 7.24
N GLU A 153 6.52 13.24 6.36
CA GLU A 153 5.54 14.30 6.49
C GLU A 153 4.17 13.74 6.85
N SER A 154 3.50 14.34 7.84
CA SER A 154 2.13 13.98 8.18
C SER A 154 1.14 14.69 7.28
N VAL A 155 0.09 13.98 6.84
CA VAL A 155 -0.91 14.51 5.94
C VAL A 155 -2.33 14.25 6.41
N ARG A 156 -3.25 15.12 5.98
CA ARG A 156 -4.68 14.95 6.18
C ARG A 156 -5.45 15.38 4.94
N GLY A 157 -6.54 14.68 4.63
CA GLY A 157 -7.29 14.97 3.41
C GLY A 157 -8.45 14.02 3.16
N SER A 158 -8.68 13.70 1.88
CA SER A 158 -9.77 12.84 1.45
C SER A 158 -9.30 11.75 0.49
N VAL A 159 -10.03 10.64 0.54
CA VAL A 159 -9.89 9.49 -0.35
C VAL A 159 -11.24 9.22 -0.98
N LYS A 160 -11.24 8.99 -2.29
CA LYS A 160 -12.40 8.59 -3.07
C LYS A 160 -12.06 7.31 -3.83
N ALA A 161 -12.91 6.29 -3.75
CA ALA A 161 -12.60 5.02 -4.40
C ALA A 161 -13.86 4.29 -4.89
N GLN A 162 -13.77 3.75 -6.11
CA GLN A 162 -14.68 2.75 -6.64
C GLN A 162 -13.89 1.50 -6.97
N VAL A 163 -14.17 0.41 -6.26
CA VAL A 163 -13.42 -0.85 -6.39
C VAL A 163 -14.41 -2.02 -6.52
N PRO A 164 -14.76 -2.44 -7.75
CA PRO A 164 -15.71 -3.53 -7.99
C PRO A 164 -15.26 -4.84 -7.34
N GLY A 165 -16.15 -5.40 -6.52
CA GLY A 165 -15.91 -6.60 -5.71
C GLY A 165 -15.47 -6.31 -4.28
N LEU A 166 -15.06 -5.07 -3.96
CA LEU A 166 -14.78 -4.63 -2.60
C LEU A 166 -15.88 -3.73 -2.04
N PHE A 167 -16.43 -2.83 -2.89
CA PHE A 167 -17.55 -1.97 -2.53
C PHE A 167 -18.66 -2.05 -3.58
N GLU A 168 -19.92 -1.95 -3.13
CA GLU A 168 -21.10 -1.92 -4.01
C GLU A 168 -21.27 -0.59 -4.73
N ARG A 169 -20.71 0.48 -4.17
CA ARG A 169 -20.75 1.84 -4.70
C ARG A 169 -19.45 2.57 -4.38
N GLU A 170 -19.24 3.69 -5.06
CA GLU A 170 -18.18 4.63 -4.75
C GLU A 170 -18.20 5.04 -3.27
N GLN A 171 -17.03 5.02 -2.65
CA GLN A 171 -16.81 5.43 -1.27
C GLN A 171 -16.06 6.75 -1.24
N VAL A 172 -16.40 7.59 -0.28
CA VAL A 172 -15.71 8.85 -0.01
C VAL A 172 -15.43 8.91 1.49
N TRP A 173 -14.17 9.16 1.83
CA TRP A 173 -13.71 9.34 3.19
C TRP A 173 -13.01 10.69 3.33
N ASP A 174 -13.50 11.52 4.23
CA ASP A 174 -12.91 12.82 4.57
C ASP A 174 -12.16 12.74 5.90
N GLY A 175 -11.19 13.64 6.09
CA GLY A 175 -10.39 13.68 7.30
C GLY A 175 -9.48 12.47 7.47
N VAL A 176 -9.12 11.79 6.38
CA VAL A 176 -8.17 10.68 6.36
C VAL A 176 -6.79 11.22 6.74
N GLU A 177 -6.14 10.61 7.72
CA GLU A 177 -4.80 10.96 8.18
C GLU A 177 -3.78 9.90 7.74
N GLY A 178 -2.57 10.35 7.41
CA GLY A 178 -1.52 9.48 6.88
C GLY A 178 -0.13 10.10 6.94
N ILE A 179 0.82 9.43 6.29
CA ILE A 179 2.20 9.91 6.13
C ILE A 179 2.65 9.84 4.66
N ARG A 180 3.49 10.79 4.25
CA ARG A 180 4.20 10.80 2.96
C ARG A 180 5.70 10.71 3.20
N PHE A 181 6.37 9.79 2.51
CA PHE A 181 7.82 9.61 2.59
C PHE A 181 8.32 8.66 1.50
N ALA A 182 9.63 8.66 1.27
CA ALA A 182 10.30 7.63 0.48
C ALA A 182 10.83 6.53 1.40
N SER A 183 10.74 5.27 0.95
CA SER A 183 11.21 4.12 1.71
C SER A 183 11.84 3.09 0.79
N ALA A 184 12.97 2.53 1.22
CA ALA A 184 13.43 1.26 0.69
C ALA A 184 12.58 0.12 1.29
N PHE A 185 12.52 -1.00 0.59
CA PHE A 185 11.87 -2.21 1.11
C PHE A 185 12.67 -3.46 0.77
N ILE A 186 12.43 -4.52 1.53
CA ILE A 186 12.93 -5.86 1.26
C ILE A 186 11.71 -6.76 1.12
N GLU A 187 11.63 -7.53 0.05
CA GLU A 187 10.50 -8.41 -0.23
C GLU A 187 10.95 -9.87 -0.17
N ASN A 188 10.39 -10.63 0.76
CA ASN A 188 10.61 -12.07 0.85
C ASN A 188 9.41 -12.77 0.22
N ASN A 189 9.59 -13.17 -1.03
CA ASN A 189 8.54 -13.62 -1.92
C ASN A 189 8.17 -15.11 -1.75
N TYR A 190 6.94 -15.47 -2.13
CA TYR A 190 6.41 -16.84 -2.25
C TYR A 190 6.53 -17.68 -0.97
N LEU A 191 6.29 -17.07 0.19
CA LEU A 191 6.39 -17.76 1.48
C LEU A 191 5.06 -18.41 1.86
N PRO A 192 5.06 -19.66 2.36
CA PRO A 192 3.89 -20.23 3.00
C PRO A 192 3.44 -19.34 4.17
N CYS A 193 2.16 -18.95 4.20
CA CYS A 193 1.62 -18.09 5.26
C CYS A 193 1.82 -18.67 6.67
N GLU A 194 1.78 -20.00 6.77
CA GLU A 194 2.01 -20.74 8.01
C GLU A 194 3.39 -20.50 8.63
N ASN A 195 4.41 -20.14 7.83
CA ASN A 195 5.75 -19.85 8.33
C ASN A 195 5.81 -18.63 9.25
N PHE A 196 4.75 -17.82 9.27
CA PHE A 196 4.66 -16.61 10.10
C PHE A 196 3.90 -16.82 11.40
N ARG A 197 3.40 -18.03 11.68
CA ARG A 197 2.71 -18.35 12.94
C ARG A 197 3.58 -17.98 14.13
N GLY A 198 3.03 -17.18 15.04
CA GLY A 198 3.69 -16.79 16.28
C GLY A 198 3.92 -17.98 17.22
N TYR A 199 4.99 -17.89 18.03
CA TYR A 199 5.40 -18.92 19.00
C TYR A 199 4.40 -19.16 20.16
N GLY A 200 3.26 -18.49 20.20
CA GLY A 200 2.28 -18.52 21.31
C GLY A 200 1.13 -19.52 21.16
N SER A 201 1.10 -20.32 20.09
CA SER A 201 0.02 -21.27 19.81
C SER A 201 0.48 -22.73 19.94
N ALA A 202 0.77 -23.13 21.18
CA ALA A 202 0.86 -24.54 21.59
C ALA A 202 -0.33 -24.89 22.48
#